data_AF-A0A818IP22-F1
#
_entry.id   AF-A0A818IP22-F1
#
_cell.length_a   1.000
_cell.length_b   1.000
_cell.length_c   1.000
_cell.angle_alpha   90.00
_cell.angle_beta   90.00
_cell.angle_gamma   90.00
#
_symmetry.space_group_name_H-M   'P 1'
#
loop_
_entity.id
_entity.type
_entity.pdbx_description
1 polymer ?
#
loop_
_entity_poly.entity_id
_entity_poly.type
_entity_poly.pdbx_seq_one_letter_code
_entity_poly.pdbx_strand_id
1 'polypeptide(L)'
;MAKNKIELAYMYFLPNPHKKGTPLRPIINTIHAVTARISKFLDQKLRPLFDRYVRSTTIVDGVDLLHQIDQYIQKGYFNSSTLFITFDITNLYTMLPQEESLKILDEFLRQHNCHRIHGISIETIIELARLVLQANAFVYGKKFYRQIIGGAMGSPFTLTLANIFMWKWE
;
A
#
# COMPACT_ATOMS: atom_id res chain seq x y z
N MET A 1 -19.15 20.95 -14.36
CA MET A 1 -18.31 21.17 -13.16
C MET A 1 -18.66 20.12 -12.11
N ALA A 2 -17.81 19.12 -11.90
CA ALA A 2 -18.00 18.17 -10.80
C ALA A 2 -17.78 18.92 -9.47
N LYS A 3 -18.81 19.02 -8.64
CA LYS A 3 -18.70 19.64 -7.31
C LYS A 3 -17.65 18.86 -6.51
N ASN A 4 -16.64 19.57 -6.01
CA ASN A 4 -15.67 19.07 -5.04
C ASN A 4 -16.38 18.80 -3.71
N LYS A 5 -17.21 17.76 -3.66
CA LYS A 5 -17.96 17.38 -2.48
C LYS A 5 -17.08 16.47 -1.62
N ILE A 6 -16.77 16.93 -0.43
CA ILE A 6 -16.18 16.10 0.62
C ILE A 6 -17.34 15.36 1.28
N GLU A 7 -17.21 14.05 1.40
CA GLU A 7 -18.19 13.20 2.07
C GLU A 7 -17.47 12.38 3.13
N LEU A 8 -18.23 12.01 4.16
CA LEU A 8 -17.71 11.11 5.17
C LEU A 8 -17.56 9.71 4.56
N ALA A 9 -16.41 9.08 4.79
CA ALA A 9 -16.21 7.70 4.36
C ALA A 9 -17.22 6.77 5.05
N TYR A 10 -17.58 5.67 4.40
CA TYR A 10 -18.47 4.67 4.97
C TYR A 10 -17.91 3.27 4.73
N MET A 11 -18.17 2.37 5.68
CA MET A 11 -17.76 0.97 5.58
C MET A 11 -18.92 0.13 5.05
N TYR A 12 -18.61 -0.78 4.15
CA TYR A 12 -19.51 -1.83 3.68
C TYR A 12 -18.75 -3.14 3.54
N PHE A 13 -19.46 -4.24 3.29
CA PHE A 13 -18.87 -5.56 3.21
C PHE A 13 -19.10 -6.16 1.82
N LEU A 14 -18.07 -6.79 1.27
CA LEU A 14 -18.16 -7.58 0.05
C LEU A 14 -17.90 -9.06 0.37
N PRO A 15 -18.64 -10.01 -0.24
CA PRO A 15 -18.30 -11.43 -0.15
C PRO A 15 -16.89 -11.68 -0.71
N ASN A 16 -16.12 -12.54 -0.05
CA ASN A 16 -14.80 -12.97 -0.53
C ASN A 16 -14.86 -14.43 -1.00
N PRO A 17 -15.25 -14.69 -2.26
CA PRO A 17 -15.50 -16.05 -2.76
C PRO A 17 -14.24 -16.92 -2.85
N HIS A 18 -13.06 -16.29 -2.82
CA HIS A 18 -11.77 -16.98 -2.87
C HIS A 18 -11.34 -17.56 -1.52
N LYS A 19 -12.08 -17.30 -0.43
CA LYS A 19 -11.81 -17.88 0.90
C LYS A 19 -12.92 -18.86 1.29
N LYS A 20 -12.54 -19.98 1.93
CA LYS A 20 -13.48 -21.00 2.42
C LYS A 20 -14.57 -20.37 3.29
N GLY A 21 -15.83 -20.69 3.00
CA GLY A 21 -17.00 -20.15 3.71
C GLY A 21 -17.40 -18.73 3.30
N THR A 22 -16.78 -18.16 2.25
CA THR A 22 -17.11 -16.84 1.67
C THR A 22 -17.23 -15.74 2.73
N PRO A 23 -16.20 -15.51 3.56
CA PRO A 23 -16.26 -14.49 4.59
C PRO A 23 -16.45 -13.10 3.98
N LEU A 24 -17.00 -12.19 4.77
CA LEU A 24 -17.17 -10.80 4.39
C LEU A 24 -15.84 -10.04 4.50
N ARG A 25 -15.48 -9.29 3.46
CA ARG A 25 -14.34 -8.37 3.41
C ARG A 25 -14.84 -6.95 3.68
N PRO A 26 -14.40 -6.29 4.76
CA PRO A 26 -14.72 -4.89 4.98
C PRO A 26 -14.02 -4.01 3.94
N ILE A 27 -14.73 -3.04 3.39
CA ILE A 27 -14.21 -2.02 2.47
C ILE A 27 -14.62 -0.66 2.99
N ILE A 28 -13.69 0.30 3.00
CA ILE A 28 -13.98 1.69 3.36
C ILE A 28 -14.02 2.49 2.06
N ASN A 29 -15.19 3.01 1.69
CA ASN A 29 -15.26 3.92 0.56
C ASN A 29 -14.64 5.26 0.96
N THR A 30 -13.44 5.52 0.45
CA THR A 30 -12.69 6.75 0.72
C THR A 30 -12.66 7.71 -0.47
N ILE A 31 -13.40 7.46 -1.56
CA ILE A 31 -13.30 8.23 -2.82
C ILE A 31 -13.53 9.74 -2.60
N HIS A 32 -14.44 10.09 -1.69
CA HIS A 32 -14.78 11.48 -1.35
C HIS A 32 -14.33 11.89 0.06
N ALA A 33 -13.54 11.05 0.73
CA ALA A 33 -13.05 11.33 2.07
C ALA A 33 -12.10 12.53 2.10
N VAL A 34 -11.98 13.16 3.27
CA VAL A 34 -11.11 14.33 3.50
C VAL A 34 -9.67 14.07 3.06
N THR A 35 -9.15 12.87 3.31
CA THR A 35 -7.77 12.47 3.01
C THR A 35 -7.58 11.88 1.60
N ALA A 36 -8.65 11.72 0.80
CA ALA A 36 -8.60 11.03 -0.48
C ALA A 36 -7.59 11.64 -1.46
N ARG A 37 -7.55 12.99 -1.51
CA ARG A 37 -6.63 13.73 -2.39
C ARG A 37 -5.19 13.62 -1.94
N ILE A 38 -4.96 13.67 -0.62
CA ILE A 38 -3.63 13.50 -0.05
C ILE A 38 -3.13 12.08 -0.33
N SER A 39 -3.98 11.07 -0.13
CA SER A 39 -3.68 9.68 -0.43
C SER A 39 -3.31 9.48 -1.91
N LYS A 40 -4.13 10.01 -2.83
CA LYS A 40 -3.82 9.95 -4.27
C LYS A 40 -2.53 10.69 -4.61
N PHE A 41 -2.32 11.87 -4.02
CA PHE A 41 -1.10 12.64 -4.22
C PHE A 41 0.15 11.87 -3.79
N LEU A 42 0.14 11.30 -2.57
CA LEU A 42 1.26 10.51 -2.06
C LEU A 42 1.54 9.29 -2.93
N ASP A 43 0.50 8.54 -3.31
CA ASP A 43 0.63 7.39 -4.21
C ASP A 43 1.29 7.77 -5.54
N GLN A 44 0.81 8.83 -6.19
CA GLN A 44 1.37 9.34 -7.45
C GLN A 44 2.85 9.76 -7.35
N LYS A 45 3.29 10.17 -6.16
CA LYS A 45 4.67 10.61 -5.94
C LYS A 45 5.60 9.50 -5.48
N LEU A 46 5.10 8.56 -4.69
CA LEU A 46 5.88 7.52 -4.04
C LEU A 46 5.92 6.22 -4.85
N ARG A 47 4.84 5.86 -5.53
CA ARG A 47 4.77 4.59 -6.27
C ARG A 47 5.84 4.49 -7.37
N PRO A 48 6.09 5.54 -8.20
CA PRO A 48 7.17 5.47 -9.19
C PRO A 48 8.57 5.37 -8.58
N LEU A 49 8.78 5.90 -7.37
CA LEU A 49 10.06 5.77 -6.66
C LEU A 49 10.22 4.33 -6.16
N PHE A 50 9.19 3.76 -5.53
CA PHE A 50 9.17 2.36 -5.12
C PHE A 50 9.47 1.44 -6.30
N ASP A 51 8.70 1.57 -7.38
CA ASP A 51 8.87 0.73 -8.56
C ASP A 51 10.26 0.89 -9.20
N ARG A 52 10.89 2.08 -9.10
CA ARG A 52 12.25 2.31 -9.60
C ARG A 52 13.32 1.60 -8.76
N TYR A 53 13.21 1.65 -7.44
CA TYR A 53 14.27 1.19 -6.54
C TYR A 53 14.15 -0.29 -6.14
N VAL A 54 12.95 -0.85 -6.20
CA VAL A 54 12.67 -2.22 -5.71
C VAL A 54 12.28 -3.17 -6.86
N ARG A 55 12.44 -2.73 -8.12
CA ARG A 55 11.97 -3.49 -9.28
C ARG A 55 12.48 -4.93 -9.35
N SER A 56 13.74 -5.13 -8.96
CA SER A 56 14.46 -6.41 -9.09
C SER A 56 13.87 -7.54 -8.27
N THR A 57 13.07 -7.22 -7.27
CA THR A 57 12.56 -8.16 -6.27
C THR A 57 11.04 -8.14 -6.16
N THR A 58 10.39 -7.27 -6.94
CA THR A 58 8.94 -7.18 -7.06
C THR A 58 8.43 -7.85 -8.34
N ILE A 59 7.24 -8.44 -8.25
CA ILE A 59 6.49 -8.97 -9.38
C ILE A 59 5.23 -8.11 -9.55
N VAL A 60 5.06 -7.54 -10.75
CA VAL A 60 3.93 -6.66 -11.04
C VAL A 60 2.68 -7.45 -11.45
N ASP A 61 2.87 -8.46 -12.29
CA ASP A 61 1.80 -9.31 -12.82
C ASP A 61 2.35 -10.68 -13.26
N GLY A 62 1.47 -11.53 -13.81
CA GLY A 62 1.84 -12.86 -14.28
C GLY A 62 2.78 -12.85 -15.49
N VAL A 63 2.72 -11.85 -16.36
CA VAL A 63 3.61 -11.74 -17.52
C VAL A 63 5.02 -11.36 -17.05
N ASP A 64 5.10 -10.42 -16.11
CA ASP A 64 6.34 -10.06 -15.45
C ASP A 64 6.98 -11.26 -14.72
N LEU A 65 6.19 -12.06 -14.00
CA LEU A 65 6.68 -13.28 -13.36
C LEU A 65 7.32 -14.24 -14.37
N LEU A 66 6.65 -14.49 -15.51
CA LEU A 66 7.19 -15.38 -16.55
C LEU A 66 8.52 -14.86 -17.09
N HIS A 67 8.61 -13.56 -17.39
CA HIS A 67 9.87 -12.96 -17.83
C HIS A 67 10.99 -13.09 -16.79
N GLN A 68 10.70 -12.90 -15.50
CA GLN A 68 11.70 -13.05 -14.44
C GLN A 68 12.16 -14.51 -14.27
N ILE A 69 11.25 -15.47 -14.40
CA ILE A 69 11.60 -16.91 -14.40
C ILE A 69 12.47 -17.25 -15.61
N ASP A 70 12.12 -16.78 -16.81
CA ASP A 70 12.93 -17.00 -18.02
C ASP A 70 14.34 -16.44 -17.86
N GLN A 71 14.48 -15.24 -17.28
CA GLN A 71 15.79 -14.66 -16.96
C GLN A 71 16.56 -15.49 -15.94
N TYR A 72 15.88 -16.03 -14.92
CA TYR A 72 16.48 -16.91 -13.92
C TYR A 72 17.01 -18.21 -14.55
N ILE A 73 16.26 -18.78 -15.50
CA ILE A 73 16.67 -19.95 -16.30
C ILE A 73 17.87 -19.61 -17.19
N GLN A 74 17.82 -18.49 -17.93
CA GLN A 74 18.91 -18.07 -18.82
C GLN A 74 20.23 -17.80 -18.07
N LYS A 75 20.16 -17.36 -16.81
CA LYS A 75 21.33 -17.21 -15.93
C LYS A 75 21.89 -18.54 -15.41
N GLY A 76 21.24 -19.67 -15.70
CA GLY A 76 21.65 -21.00 -15.26
C GLY A 76 21.36 -21.28 -13.78
N TYR A 77 20.52 -20.47 -13.13
CA TYR A 77 20.20 -20.65 -11.72
C TYR A 77 19.16 -21.75 -11.47
N PHE A 78 18.40 -22.11 -12.51
CA PHE A 78 17.40 -23.16 -12.44
C PHE A 78 18.05 -24.55 -12.59
N ASN A 79 17.97 -25.38 -11.56
CA ASN A 79 18.54 -26.72 -11.54
C ASN A 79 17.66 -27.71 -10.73
N SER A 80 18.09 -28.97 -10.66
CA SER A 80 17.32 -30.05 -10.02
C SER A 80 17.11 -29.90 -8.51
N SER A 81 17.86 -29.03 -7.83
CA SER A 81 17.67 -28.72 -6.41
C SER A 81 16.97 -27.38 -6.17
N THR A 82 16.56 -26.66 -7.22
CA THR A 82 15.77 -25.43 -7.08
C THR A 82 14.38 -25.74 -6.51
N LEU A 83 14.02 -25.05 -5.42
CA LEU A 83 12.71 -25.15 -4.78
C LEU A 83 11.96 -23.82 -4.88
N PHE A 84 10.66 -23.90 -5.20
CA PHE A 84 9.76 -22.74 -5.10
C PHE A 84 9.03 -22.77 -3.76
N ILE A 85 9.10 -21.67 -3.03
CA ILE A 85 8.47 -21.51 -1.73
C ILE A 85 7.57 -20.28 -1.79
N THR A 86 6.37 -20.39 -1.24
CA THR A 86 5.41 -19.29 -1.19
C THR A 86 5.04 -19.00 0.26
N PHE A 87 5.02 -17.71 0.61
CA PHE A 87 4.52 -17.21 1.89
C PHE A 87 3.33 -16.29 1.61
N ASP A 88 2.31 -16.34 2.48
CA ASP A 88 1.15 -15.45 2.40
C ASP A 88 1.05 -14.60 3.67
N ILE A 89 0.92 -13.28 3.50
CA ILE A 89 0.78 -12.34 4.61
C ILE A 89 -0.69 -11.96 4.72
N THR A 90 -1.31 -12.40 5.81
CA THR A 90 -2.73 -12.11 6.04
C THR A 90 -2.95 -10.67 6.52
N ASN A 91 -4.00 -10.03 5.99
CA ASN A 91 -4.50 -8.73 6.47
C ASN A 91 -3.48 -7.58 6.45
N LEU A 92 -2.46 -7.64 5.58
CA LEU A 92 -1.35 -6.67 5.51
C LEU A 92 -1.82 -5.21 5.68
N TYR A 93 -2.73 -4.73 4.84
CA TYR A 93 -3.15 -3.31 4.87
C TYR A 93 -3.81 -2.90 6.17
N THR A 94 -4.67 -3.76 6.73
CA THR A 94 -5.41 -3.48 7.97
C THR A 94 -4.56 -3.66 9.23
N MET A 95 -3.37 -4.26 9.12
CA MET A 95 -2.51 -4.57 10.25
C MET A 95 -1.16 -3.83 10.23
N LEU A 96 -0.92 -2.95 9.25
CA LEU A 96 0.29 -2.11 9.25
C LEU A 96 0.40 -1.29 10.55
N PRO A 97 1.50 -1.44 11.33
CA PRO A 97 1.74 -0.57 12.47
C PRO A 97 2.04 0.84 11.96
N GLN A 98 1.15 1.81 12.23
CA GLN A 98 1.15 3.11 11.55
C GLN A 98 2.46 3.89 11.76
N GLU A 99 2.93 4.00 13.01
CA GLU A 99 4.17 4.73 13.32
C GLU A 99 5.42 4.05 12.76
N GLU A 100 5.47 2.72 12.79
CA GLU A 100 6.58 1.96 12.19
C GLU A 100 6.57 2.11 10.68
N SER A 101 5.40 2.07 10.04
CA SER A 101 5.26 2.26 8.59
C SER A 101 5.73 3.65 8.16
N LEU A 102 5.48 4.68 8.96
CA LEU A 102 5.98 6.04 8.71
C LEU A 102 7.51 6.13 8.85
N LYS A 103 8.09 5.44 9.84
CA LYS A 103 9.55 5.34 9.99
C LYS A 103 10.18 4.62 8.81
N ILE A 104 9.62 3.48 8.39
CA ILE A 104 10.10 2.71 7.24
C ILE A 104 9.99 3.54 5.94
N LEU A 105 8.93 4.33 5.79
CA LEU A 105 8.81 5.28 4.67
C LEU A 105 9.93 6.33 4.69
N ASP A 106 10.25 6.91 5.84
CA ASP A 106 11.35 7.87 5.97
C ASP A 106 12.71 7.20 5.66
N GLU A 107 12.95 6.01 6.20
CA GLU A 107 14.15 5.21 5.93
C GLU A 107 14.30 4.90 4.45
N PHE A 108 13.25 4.42 3.79
CA PHE A 108 13.23 4.14 2.35
C PHE A 108 13.63 5.37 1.54
N LEU A 109 13.02 6.53 1.82
CA LEU A 109 13.30 7.76 1.09
C LEU A 109 14.72 8.26 1.32
N ARG A 110 15.24 8.18 2.55
CA ARG A 110 16.62 8.58 2.88
C ARG A 110 17.64 7.65 2.27
N GLN A 111 17.43 6.34 2.33
CA GLN A 111 18.33 5.33 1.76
C GLN A 111 18.52 5.52 0.24
N HIS A 112 17.49 5.97 -0.47
CA HIS A 112 17.54 6.22 -1.90
C HIS A 112 17.84 7.69 -2.27
N ASN A 113 18.40 8.47 -1.33
CA ASN A 113 18.79 9.88 -1.52
C ASN A 113 17.65 10.78 -2.04
N CYS A 114 16.39 10.45 -1.72
CA CYS A 114 15.20 11.20 -2.11
C CYS A 114 14.95 12.38 -1.17
N HIS A 115 15.94 13.26 -0.98
CA HIS A 115 15.85 14.39 -0.04
C HIS A 115 14.67 15.33 -0.31
N ARG A 116 14.26 15.44 -1.59
CA ARG A 116 13.04 16.13 -2.00
C ARG A 116 12.32 15.33 -3.07
N ILE A 117 11.01 15.22 -2.94
CA ILE A 117 10.15 14.59 -3.94
C ILE A 117 9.39 15.70 -4.65
N HIS A 118 9.78 16.01 -5.89
CA HIS A 118 9.17 17.08 -6.68
C HIS A 118 9.13 18.43 -5.94
N GLY A 119 10.22 18.78 -5.26
CA GLY A 119 10.31 20.03 -4.51
C GLY A 119 9.68 20.00 -3.12
N ILE A 120 9.14 18.87 -2.65
CA ILE A 120 8.58 18.71 -1.30
C ILE A 120 9.58 17.98 -0.41
N SER A 121 9.78 18.44 0.83
CA SER A 121 10.71 17.78 1.77
C SER A 121 10.18 16.43 2.24
N ILE A 122 11.08 15.54 2.66
CA ILE A 122 10.69 14.24 3.24
C ILE A 122 9.77 14.45 4.45
N GLU A 123 10.08 15.41 5.32
CA GLU A 123 9.31 15.70 6.53
C GLU A 123 7.85 16.05 6.18
N THR A 124 7.62 16.81 5.11
CA THR A 124 6.28 17.13 4.63
C THR A 124 5.58 15.88 4.08
N ILE A 125 6.29 15.02 3.35
CA ILE A 125 5.74 13.75 2.85
C ILE A 125 5.32 12.83 4.00
N ILE A 126 6.14 12.72 5.05
CA ILE A 126 5.83 11.91 6.24
C ILE A 126 4.62 12.47 6.98
N GLU A 127 4.50 13.79 7.14
CA GLU A 127 3.34 14.38 7.80
C GLU A 127 2.05 14.22 6.97
N LEU A 128 2.13 14.34 5.64
CA LEU A 128 0.99 14.03 4.78
C LEU A 128 0.58 12.55 4.88
N ALA A 129 1.56 11.63 4.94
CA ALA A 129 1.31 10.20 5.13
C ALA A 129 0.65 9.92 6.48
N ARG A 130 1.14 10.57 7.55
CA ARG A 130 0.57 10.51 8.90
C ARG A 130 -0.88 10.96 8.91
N LEU A 131 -1.19 12.08 8.24
CA LEU A 131 -2.57 12.56 8.10
C LEU A 131 -3.48 11.53 7.42
N VAL A 132 -3.03 10.88 6.35
CA VAL A 132 -3.82 9.84 5.66
C VAL A 132 -4.12 8.66 6.59
N LEU A 133 -3.16 8.22 7.40
CA LEU A 133 -3.32 7.09 8.32
C LEU A 133 -4.18 7.44 9.55
N GLN A 134 -3.91 8.59 10.17
CA GLN A 134 -4.49 8.93 11.48
C GLN A 134 -5.85 9.64 11.38
N ALA A 135 -6.14 10.32 10.27
CA ALA A 135 -7.43 10.98 10.02
C ALA A 135 -8.42 10.09 9.25
N ASN A 136 -8.16 8.79 9.16
CA ASN A 136 -9.04 7.83 8.51
C ASN A 136 -10.24 7.48 9.41
N ALA A 137 -11.32 8.26 9.25
CA ALA A 137 -12.59 8.07 9.94
C ALA A 137 -13.71 7.70 8.96
N PHE A 138 -14.62 6.83 9.39
CA PHE A 138 -15.72 6.33 8.56
C PHE A 138 -16.97 6.04 9.39
N VAL A 139 -18.12 5.95 8.72
CA VAL A 139 -19.40 5.55 9.34
C VAL A 139 -19.77 4.12 9.01
N TYR A 140 -20.27 3.42 10.03
CA TYR A 140 -20.91 2.13 9.89
C TYR A 140 -22.07 2.02 10.89
N GLY A 141 -23.23 1.55 10.45
CA GLY A 141 -24.39 1.38 11.35
C GLY A 141 -24.78 2.65 12.13
N LYS A 142 -24.72 3.83 11.48
CA LYS A 142 -24.97 5.16 12.09
C LYS A 142 -24.00 5.57 13.21
N LYS A 143 -22.88 4.86 13.37
CA LYS A 143 -21.81 5.20 14.32
C LYS A 143 -20.55 5.61 13.59
N PHE A 144 -19.76 6.48 14.22
CA PHE A 144 -18.48 6.95 13.73
C PHE A 144 -17.35 6.08 14.29
N TYR A 145 -16.42 5.73 13.42
CA TYR A 145 -15.23 4.94 13.75
C TYR A 145 -14.00 5.62 13.17
N ARG A 146 -12.86 5.39 13.83
CA ARG A 146 -11.55 5.79 13.34
C ARG A 146 -10.64 4.56 13.34
N GLN A 147 -9.95 4.34 12.23
CA GLN A 147 -9.00 3.25 12.14
C GLN A 147 -7.72 3.62 12.91
N ILE A 148 -7.37 2.82 13.92
CA ILE A 148 -6.21 3.06 14.81
C ILE A 148 -4.98 2.23 14.44
N ILE A 149 -5.14 1.25 13.55
CA ILE A 149 -4.08 0.37 13.04
C ILE A 149 -4.33 0.09 11.57
N GLY A 150 -3.26 -0.06 10.79
CA GLY A 150 -3.36 -0.24 9.35
C GLY A 150 -3.73 1.05 8.60
N GLY A 151 -3.99 0.89 7.31
CA GLY A 151 -4.59 1.91 6.45
C GLY A 151 -5.94 1.47 5.91
N ALA A 152 -6.69 2.42 5.35
CA ALA A 152 -8.00 2.16 4.77
C ALA A 152 -7.87 1.23 3.56
N MET A 153 -8.58 0.10 3.57
CA MET A 153 -8.75 -0.72 2.37
C MET A 153 -9.53 0.10 1.33
N GLY A 154 -8.84 0.52 0.26
CA GLY A 154 -9.36 1.42 -0.79
C GLY A 154 -8.58 2.74 -0.92
N SER A 155 -7.69 3.06 0.02
CA SER A 155 -6.79 4.21 -0.07
C SER A 155 -5.61 3.88 -1.01
N PRO A 156 -5.37 4.66 -2.09
CA PRO A 156 -4.22 4.45 -2.98
C PRO A 156 -2.87 4.43 -2.24
N PHE A 157 -2.65 5.39 -1.35
CA PHE A 157 -1.42 5.46 -0.56
C PHE A 157 -1.18 4.22 0.30
N THR A 158 -2.24 3.59 0.83
CA THR A 158 -2.09 2.42 1.70
C THR A 158 -1.47 1.24 0.97
N LEU A 159 -1.74 1.07 -0.34
CA LEU A 159 -1.09 0.05 -1.18
C LEU A 159 0.41 0.33 -1.30
N THR A 160 0.77 1.56 -1.65
CA THR A 160 2.18 1.96 -1.84
C THR A 160 2.95 1.88 -0.51
N LEU A 161 2.35 2.28 0.60
CA LEU A 161 2.94 2.15 1.92
C LEU A 161 3.13 0.68 2.33
N ALA A 162 2.17 -0.19 2.03
CA ALA A 162 2.29 -1.62 2.31
C ALA A 162 3.47 -2.26 1.55
N ASN A 163 3.66 -1.88 0.29
CA ASN A 163 4.79 -2.34 -0.51
C ASN A 163 6.13 -1.85 0.07
N ILE A 164 6.22 -0.57 0.45
CA ILE A 164 7.42 -0.01 1.11
C ILE A 164 7.67 -0.68 2.47
N PHE A 165 6.61 -0.98 3.23
CA PHE A 165 6.72 -1.73 4.47
C PHE A 165 7.34 -3.11 4.19
N MET A 166 6.83 -3.84 3.19
CA MET A 166 7.34 -5.17 2.84
C MET A 166 8.78 -5.16 2.34
N TRP A 167 9.19 -4.11 1.62
CA TRP A 167 10.58 -3.95 1.20
C TRP A 167 11.58 -3.97 2.37
N LYS A 168 11.19 -3.49 3.56
CA LYS A 168 12.06 -3.55 4.74
C LYS A 168 12.32 -4.99 5.23
N TRP A 169 11.41 -5.90 4.94
CA TRP A 169 11.41 -7.29 5.41
C TRP A 169 11.78 -8.31 4.33
N GLU A 170 12.10 -7.82 3.13
CA GLU A 170 12.70 -8.59 2.04
C GLU A 170 14.16 -8.93 2.36
#